data_AF-A0AAR2LGR9-F1
#
_entry.id   AF-A0AAR2LGR9-F1
#
_cell.length_a   1.000
_cell.length_b   1.000
_cell.length_c   1.000
_cell.angle_alpha   90.00
_cell.angle_beta   90.00
_cell.angle_gamma   90.00
#
_symmetry.space_group_name_H-M   'P 1'
#
loop_
_entity.id
_entity.type
_entity.pdbx_description
1 polymer ?
#
loop_
_entity_poly.entity_id
_entity_poly.type
_entity_poly.pdbx_seq_one_letter_code
_entity_poly.pdbx_strand_id
1 'polypeptide(L)'
;MFSKCGKRNRGLSVIGSLREFVPPSKLPPEEVERALVIGWCIELLQAFFLVADDIMDASLTRRGQPCWYKKEGIGLDAINDAFLLEGSIYRLLRRHCRGQPYYVHLLELFAETSFQTELGQALDLMTAPPHKVDLDRFTMERYKAIVKYKTAFYSFYLPVAAAMYMAGIDSEVEHSNAKHILLEMGEFFQIQDDYLDCYGDPALTGKIGTDIQDNKCSWLVVTALGIMTSGQRAELQACYGQSDAESVERVKTLYDTLEMPLRYHQYEEESYLRLQNLIQRHAQNLPHAVFLNFAKKIYKRKK
;
A
#
# COMPACT_ATOMS: atom_id res chain seq x y z
N MET A 1 9.19 -16.66 -4.44
CA MET A 1 8.19 -17.01 -3.40
C MET A 1 7.04 -16.01 -3.37
N PHE A 2 7.31 -14.70 -3.37
CA PHE A 2 6.30 -13.64 -3.38
C PHE A 2 5.33 -13.69 -4.58
N SER A 3 5.77 -14.01 -5.80
CA SER A 3 4.85 -14.07 -6.95
C SER A 3 3.83 -15.21 -6.91
N LYS A 4 4.11 -16.30 -6.16
CA LYS A 4 3.23 -17.48 -6.11
C LYS A 4 2.12 -17.38 -5.06
N CYS A 5 2.36 -16.65 -3.96
CA CYS A 5 1.45 -16.52 -2.82
C CYS A 5 1.00 -15.06 -2.66
N GLY A 6 -0.29 -14.80 -2.46
CA GLY A 6 -0.87 -13.45 -2.39
C GLY A 6 -2.11 -13.31 -3.29
N LYS A 7 -2.94 -12.28 -3.07
CA LYS A 7 -4.21 -12.10 -3.81
C LYS A 7 -4.02 -11.61 -5.24
N ARG A 8 -2.82 -11.10 -5.56
CA ARG A 8 -2.48 -10.49 -6.86
C ARG A 8 -3.41 -9.34 -7.25
N ASN A 9 -3.94 -8.63 -6.25
CA ASN A 9 -4.94 -7.59 -6.49
C ASN A 9 -4.39 -6.46 -7.36
N ARG A 10 -3.14 -6.05 -7.15
CA ARG A 10 -2.51 -4.95 -7.91
C ARG A 10 -2.31 -5.36 -9.37
N GLY A 11 -1.79 -6.57 -9.61
CA GLY A 11 -1.64 -7.10 -10.96
C GLY A 11 -2.97 -7.33 -11.69
N LEU A 12 -3.96 -7.93 -11.00
CA LEU A 12 -5.31 -8.14 -11.55
C LEU A 12 -6.04 -6.83 -11.84
N SER A 13 -5.70 -5.75 -11.13
CA SER A 13 -6.28 -4.43 -11.36
C SER A 13 -5.88 -3.80 -12.69
N VAL A 14 -4.76 -4.20 -13.30
CA VAL A 14 -4.38 -3.70 -14.64
C VAL A 14 -5.39 -4.21 -15.68
N ILE A 15 -5.55 -5.53 -15.80
CA ILE A 15 -6.51 -6.11 -16.74
C ILE A 15 -7.96 -5.80 -16.36
N GLY A 16 -8.25 -5.69 -15.06
CA GLY A 16 -9.55 -5.27 -14.56
C GLY A 16 -9.92 -3.87 -15.06
N SER A 17 -9.03 -2.90 -14.88
CA SER A 17 -9.24 -1.52 -15.34
C SER A 17 -9.27 -1.42 -16.87
N LEU A 18 -8.37 -2.12 -17.56
CA LEU A 18 -8.31 -2.08 -19.03
C LEU A 18 -9.63 -2.53 -19.68
N ARG A 19 -10.29 -3.54 -19.11
CA ARG A 19 -11.58 -4.05 -19.59
C ARG A 19 -12.75 -3.09 -19.39
N GLU A 20 -12.62 -2.14 -18.46
CA GLU A 20 -13.60 -1.07 -18.28
C GLU A 20 -13.35 0.08 -19.27
N PHE A 21 -12.09 0.36 -19.62
CA PHE A 21 -11.74 1.41 -20.59
C PHE A 21 -11.98 0.98 -22.05
N VAL A 22 -11.73 -0.29 -22.36
CA VAL A 22 -11.81 -0.81 -23.73
C VAL A 22 -12.76 -2.02 -23.76
N PRO A 23 -13.82 -2.00 -24.60
CA PRO A 23 -14.77 -3.10 -24.63
C PRO A 23 -14.11 -4.40 -25.11
N PRO A 24 -14.55 -5.58 -24.62
CA PRO A 24 -13.93 -6.86 -24.97
C PRO A 24 -13.82 -7.14 -26.48
N SER A 25 -14.75 -6.64 -27.28
CA SER A 25 -14.72 -6.77 -28.76
C SER A 25 -13.57 -6.02 -29.43
N LYS A 26 -12.94 -5.05 -28.74
CA LYS A 26 -11.81 -4.26 -29.20
C LYS A 26 -10.50 -4.61 -28.49
N LEU A 27 -10.49 -5.64 -27.63
CA LEU A 27 -9.29 -6.07 -26.91
C LEU A 27 -8.71 -7.34 -27.55
N PRO A 28 -7.68 -7.25 -28.41
CA PRO A 28 -7.08 -8.44 -29.00
C PRO A 28 -6.37 -9.29 -27.94
N PRO A 29 -6.25 -10.62 -28.13
CA PRO A 29 -5.59 -11.51 -27.17
C PRO A 29 -4.17 -11.08 -26.78
N GLU A 30 -3.42 -10.49 -27.71
CA GLU A 30 -2.08 -9.96 -27.45
C GLU A 30 -2.06 -8.79 -26.45
N GLU A 31 -3.06 -7.90 -26.49
CA GLU A 31 -3.19 -6.81 -25.51
C GLU A 31 -3.61 -7.33 -24.14
N VAL A 32 -4.44 -8.38 -24.10
CA VAL A 32 -4.73 -9.10 -22.84
C VAL A 32 -3.44 -9.64 -22.23
N GLU A 33 -2.60 -10.29 -23.04
CA GLU A 33 -1.31 -10.83 -22.58
C GLU A 33 -0.38 -9.73 -22.07
N ARG A 34 -0.25 -8.62 -22.81
CA ARG A 34 0.54 -7.46 -22.37
C ARG A 34 0.04 -6.89 -21.05
N ALA A 35 -1.29 -6.77 -20.86
CA ALA A 35 -1.87 -6.29 -19.61
C ALA A 35 -1.55 -7.21 -18.43
N LEU A 36 -1.55 -8.53 -18.64
CA LEU A 36 -1.16 -9.50 -17.63
C LEU A 36 0.34 -9.41 -17.31
N VAL A 37 1.20 -9.21 -18.31
CA VAL A 37 2.64 -8.99 -18.11
C VAL A 37 2.90 -7.71 -17.31
N ILE A 38 2.22 -6.61 -17.64
CA ILE A 38 2.31 -5.34 -16.91
C ILE A 38 1.79 -5.53 -15.48
N GLY A 39 0.69 -6.25 -15.29
CA GLY A 39 0.21 -6.64 -13.96
C GLY A 39 1.24 -7.41 -13.15
N TRP A 40 1.96 -8.34 -13.76
CA TRP A 40 3.07 -9.04 -13.12
C TRP A 40 4.27 -8.14 -12.83
N CYS A 41 4.55 -7.13 -13.66
CA CYS A 41 5.57 -6.12 -13.37
C CYS A 41 5.24 -5.34 -12.10
N ILE A 42 3.97 -5.02 -11.85
CA ILE A 42 3.52 -4.36 -10.61
C ILE A 42 3.64 -5.31 -9.41
N GLU A 43 3.33 -6.60 -9.57
CA GLU A 43 3.53 -7.59 -8.50
C GLU A 43 5.03 -7.83 -8.20
N LEU A 44 5.90 -7.70 -9.21
CA LEU A 44 7.36 -7.70 -9.01
C LEU A 44 7.82 -6.44 -8.28
N LEU A 45 7.28 -5.26 -8.61
CA LEU A 45 7.57 -4.02 -7.90
C LEU A 45 7.15 -4.11 -6.43
N GLN A 46 5.96 -4.65 -6.17
CA GLN A 46 5.53 -4.93 -4.80
C GLN A 46 6.47 -5.91 -4.11
N ALA A 47 6.92 -6.97 -4.79
CA ALA A 47 7.83 -7.95 -4.20
C ALA A 47 9.19 -7.33 -3.87
N PHE A 48 9.73 -6.46 -4.73
CA PHE A 48 10.92 -5.66 -4.48
C PHE A 48 10.78 -4.88 -3.17
N PHE A 49 9.74 -4.05 -3.07
CA PHE A 49 9.51 -3.24 -1.87
C PHE A 49 9.32 -4.10 -0.62
N LEU A 50 8.57 -5.19 -0.68
CA LEU A 50 8.36 -6.05 0.49
C LEU A 50 9.63 -6.76 0.96
N VAL A 51 10.53 -7.18 0.05
CA VAL A 51 11.80 -7.78 0.46
C VAL A 51 12.67 -6.76 1.20
N ALA A 52 12.77 -5.53 0.69
CA ALA A 52 13.52 -4.48 1.34
C ALA A 52 12.87 -4.03 2.67
N ASP A 53 11.55 -3.84 2.67
CA ASP A 53 10.74 -3.44 3.83
C ASP A 53 10.86 -4.46 4.97
N ASP A 54 10.75 -5.77 4.67
CA ASP A 54 10.90 -6.82 5.68
C ASP A 54 12.27 -6.78 6.38
N ILE A 55 13.34 -6.34 5.68
CA ILE A 55 14.68 -6.17 6.26
C ILE A 55 14.72 -4.90 7.13
N MET A 56 14.23 -3.78 6.62
CA MET A 56 14.24 -2.48 7.32
C MET A 56 13.40 -2.53 8.61
N ASP A 57 12.27 -3.24 8.56
CA ASP A 57 11.32 -3.40 9.66
C ASP A 57 11.60 -4.64 10.52
N ALA A 58 12.73 -5.33 10.29
CA ALA A 58 13.10 -6.55 11.03
C ALA A 58 11.99 -7.63 11.10
N SER A 59 11.10 -7.66 10.10
CA SER A 59 9.91 -8.52 10.08
C SER A 59 10.29 -10.01 10.09
N LEU A 60 9.46 -10.82 10.76
CA LEU A 60 9.70 -12.27 10.90
C LEU A 60 8.99 -13.09 9.82
N THR A 61 7.74 -12.75 9.52
CA THR A 61 6.89 -13.52 8.62
C THR A 61 6.15 -12.64 7.63
N ARG A 62 5.96 -13.17 6.42
CA ARG A 62 5.20 -12.54 5.34
C ARG A 62 4.43 -13.62 4.59
N ARG A 63 3.11 -13.43 4.45
CA ARG A 63 2.21 -14.36 3.72
C ARG A 63 2.28 -15.79 4.30
N GLY A 64 2.32 -15.90 5.62
CA GLY A 64 2.32 -17.16 6.36
C GLY A 64 3.63 -17.95 6.29
N GLN A 65 4.73 -17.32 5.89
CA GLN A 65 6.05 -17.94 5.71
C GLN A 65 7.15 -17.01 6.24
N PRO A 66 8.37 -17.50 6.57
CA PRO A 66 9.48 -16.64 6.94
C PRO A 66 9.76 -15.59 5.86
N CYS A 67 10.06 -14.36 6.28
CA CYS A 67 10.53 -13.30 5.38
C CYS A 67 11.75 -13.78 4.58
N TRP A 68 11.94 -13.26 3.37
CA TRP A 68 12.95 -13.80 2.44
C TRP A 68 14.36 -13.78 3.03
N TYR A 69 14.75 -12.66 3.66
CA TYR A 69 16.04 -12.50 4.31
C TYR A 69 16.23 -13.39 5.56
N LYS A 70 15.15 -13.94 6.12
CA LYS A 70 15.18 -14.89 7.25
C LYS A 70 15.37 -16.34 6.82
N LYS A 71 15.34 -16.63 5.51
CA LYS A 71 15.58 -17.99 5.04
C LYS A 71 17.05 -18.37 5.17
N GLU A 72 17.27 -19.64 5.52
CA GLU A 72 18.61 -20.22 5.59
C GLU A 72 19.35 -20.03 4.25
N GLY A 73 20.58 -19.52 4.34
CA GLY A 73 21.43 -19.26 3.18
C GLY A 73 21.11 -17.98 2.38
N ILE A 74 20.12 -17.18 2.78
CA ILE A 74 19.80 -15.90 2.10
C ILE A 74 20.41 -14.71 2.87
N GLY A 75 19.99 -14.48 4.11
CA GLY A 75 20.48 -13.34 4.90
C GLY A 75 20.35 -12.00 4.14
N LEU A 76 21.40 -11.18 4.16
CA LEU A 76 21.42 -9.86 3.52
C LEU A 76 21.65 -9.90 2.00
N ASP A 77 21.92 -11.07 1.40
CA ASP A 77 21.92 -11.21 -0.07
C ASP A 77 20.54 -10.89 -0.66
N ALA A 78 19.49 -10.97 0.18
CA ALA A 78 18.14 -10.48 -0.10
C ALA A 78 18.09 -9.04 -0.63
N ILE A 79 19.05 -8.18 -0.27
CA ILE A 79 19.15 -6.81 -0.82
C ILE A 79 19.38 -6.86 -2.33
N ASN A 80 20.34 -7.66 -2.78
CA ASN A 80 20.61 -7.85 -4.20
C ASN A 80 19.43 -8.55 -4.90
N ASP A 81 18.78 -9.51 -4.24
CA ASP A 81 17.57 -10.16 -4.78
C ASP A 81 16.43 -9.15 -5.00
N ALA A 82 16.30 -8.15 -4.14
CA ALA A 82 15.34 -7.06 -4.32
C ALA A 82 15.65 -6.27 -5.61
N PHE A 83 16.90 -5.91 -5.86
CA PHE A 83 17.30 -5.24 -7.10
C PHE A 83 17.09 -6.10 -8.35
N LEU A 84 17.27 -7.43 -8.24
CA LEU A 84 16.95 -8.35 -9.34
C LEU A 84 15.45 -8.38 -9.66
N LEU A 85 14.58 -8.27 -8.66
CA LEU A 85 13.13 -8.17 -8.86
C LEU A 85 12.76 -6.90 -9.63
N GLU A 86 13.30 -5.76 -9.23
CA GLU A 86 13.09 -4.48 -9.90
C GLU A 86 13.66 -4.50 -11.33
N GLY A 87 14.93 -4.90 -11.51
CA GLY A 87 15.57 -4.98 -12.82
C GLY A 87 14.83 -5.91 -13.81
N SER A 88 14.14 -6.94 -13.29
CA SER A 88 13.32 -7.84 -14.11
C SER A 88 12.10 -7.15 -14.72
N ILE A 89 11.54 -6.11 -14.07
CA ILE A 89 10.41 -5.32 -14.59
C ILE A 89 10.79 -4.71 -15.94
N TYR A 90 11.91 -4.01 -16.00
CA TYR A 90 12.33 -3.31 -17.22
C TYR A 90 12.69 -4.27 -18.35
N ARG A 91 13.17 -5.47 -18.02
CA ARG A 91 13.38 -6.55 -19.01
C ARG A 91 12.06 -7.04 -19.61
N LEU A 92 11.03 -7.21 -18.78
CA LEU A 92 9.70 -7.63 -19.23
C LEU A 92 9.01 -6.53 -20.06
N LEU A 93 9.00 -5.28 -19.57
CA LEU A 93 8.46 -4.13 -20.30
C LEU A 93 9.15 -3.97 -21.66
N ARG A 94 10.49 -4.03 -21.71
CA ARG A 94 11.23 -3.97 -22.98
C ARG A 94 10.88 -5.13 -23.92
N ARG A 95 10.74 -6.35 -23.40
CA ARG A 95 10.44 -7.53 -24.23
C ARG A 95 9.05 -7.45 -24.85
N HIS A 96 8.04 -7.05 -24.08
CA HIS A 96 6.63 -7.16 -24.47
C HIS A 96 6.01 -5.85 -24.97
N CYS A 97 6.53 -4.71 -24.54
CA CYS A 97 5.90 -3.40 -24.78
C CYS A 97 6.74 -2.45 -25.63
N ARG A 98 8.01 -2.74 -25.97
CA ARG A 98 8.91 -1.80 -26.69
C ARG A 98 8.37 -1.18 -27.97
N GLY A 99 7.49 -1.90 -28.69
CA GLY A 99 6.89 -1.44 -29.95
C GLY A 99 5.56 -0.73 -29.77
N GLN A 100 5.08 -0.59 -28.53
CA GLN A 100 3.79 0.01 -28.22
C GLN A 100 3.94 1.51 -27.98
N PRO A 101 2.94 2.33 -28.36
CA PRO A 101 2.99 3.78 -28.18
C PRO A 101 3.14 4.18 -26.71
N TYR A 102 2.60 3.38 -25.79
CA TYR A 102 2.64 3.62 -24.35
C TYR A 102 3.94 3.15 -23.66
N TYR A 103 4.95 2.66 -24.39
CA TYR A 103 6.16 2.10 -23.78
C TYR A 103 6.89 3.09 -22.87
N VAL A 104 7.13 4.32 -23.35
CA VAL A 104 7.85 5.36 -22.60
C VAL A 104 7.04 5.79 -21.37
N HIS A 105 5.72 5.97 -21.52
CA HIS A 105 4.83 6.26 -20.40
C HIS A 105 4.90 5.20 -19.31
N LEU A 106 4.98 3.91 -19.66
CA LEU A 106 5.17 2.85 -18.66
C LEU A 106 6.53 2.97 -17.97
N LEU A 107 7.62 3.24 -18.70
CA LEU A 107 8.94 3.40 -18.08
C LEU A 107 8.95 4.54 -17.06
N GLU A 108 8.44 5.71 -17.46
CA GLU A 108 8.33 6.90 -16.59
C GLU A 108 7.41 6.65 -15.40
N LEU A 109 6.25 6.02 -15.63
CA LEU A 109 5.29 5.71 -14.57
C LEU A 109 5.89 4.76 -13.52
N PHE A 110 6.60 3.71 -13.93
CA PHE A 110 7.26 2.79 -13.00
C PHE A 110 8.42 3.47 -12.26
N ALA A 111 9.25 4.26 -12.95
CA ALA A 111 10.35 4.99 -12.31
C ALA A 111 9.85 6.01 -11.28
N GLU A 112 8.88 6.85 -11.66
CA GLU A 112 8.29 7.86 -10.76
C GLU A 112 7.58 7.21 -9.58
N THR A 113 6.82 6.13 -9.80
CA THR A 113 6.15 5.42 -8.69
C THR A 113 7.15 4.80 -7.73
N SER A 114 8.28 4.28 -8.24
CA SER A 114 9.32 3.70 -7.39
C SER A 114 9.95 4.79 -6.52
N PHE A 115 10.33 5.92 -7.12
CA PHE A 115 10.85 7.08 -6.39
C PHE A 115 9.86 7.62 -5.34
N GLN A 116 8.58 7.75 -5.70
CA GLN A 116 7.53 8.15 -4.76
C GLN A 116 7.41 7.18 -3.57
N THR A 117 7.50 5.88 -3.83
CA THR A 117 7.42 4.86 -2.77
C THR A 117 8.64 4.93 -1.86
N GLU A 118 9.84 5.10 -2.42
CA GLU A 118 11.09 5.30 -1.68
C GLU A 118 11.07 6.56 -0.82
N LEU A 119 10.52 7.68 -1.33
CA LEU A 119 10.32 8.89 -0.53
C LEU A 119 9.38 8.64 0.65
N GLY A 120 8.29 7.90 0.43
CA GLY A 120 7.38 7.49 1.49
C GLY A 120 8.06 6.61 2.53
N GLN A 121 8.90 5.67 2.11
CA GLN A 121 9.70 4.82 2.99
C GLN A 121 10.73 5.62 3.79
N ALA A 122 11.44 6.55 3.14
CA ALA A 122 12.38 7.44 3.83
C ALA A 122 11.66 8.27 4.89
N LEU A 123 10.47 8.81 4.57
CA LEU A 123 9.67 9.54 5.53
C LEU A 123 9.22 8.66 6.70
N ASP A 124 8.79 7.41 6.46
CA ASP A 124 8.41 6.44 7.50
C ASP A 124 9.57 6.14 8.48
N LEU A 125 10.76 5.86 7.94
CA LEU A 125 11.95 5.52 8.74
C LEU A 125 12.50 6.71 9.52
N MET A 126 12.58 7.90 8.89
CA MET A 126 12.95 9.15 9.58
C MET A 126 11.93 9.51 10.66
N THR A 127 10.71 9.01 10.50
CA THR A 127 9.60 9.31 11.36
C THR A 127 9.63 8.54 12.66
N ALA A 128 10.06 7.29 12.58
CA ALA A 128 10.07 6.29 13.63
C ALA A 128 11.50 5.72 13.80
N PRO A 129 12.50 6.54 14.19
CA PRO A 129 13.85 6.04 14.35
C PRO A 129 13.89 4.95 15.45
N PRO A 130 14.67 3.88 15.26
CA PRO A 130 14.84 2.84 16.27
C PRO A 130 15.31 3.42 17.60
N HIS A 131 14.78 2.91 18.70
CA HIS A 131 15.17 3.27 20.07
C HIS A 131 14.96 4.74 20.47
N LYS A 132 14.25 5.54 19.66
CA LYS A 132 13.90 6.93 19.99
C LYS A 132 12.44 7.19 19.70
N VAL A 133 11.63 7.16 20.75
CA VAL A 133 10.20 7.48 20.69
C VAL A 133 10.03 9.00 20.76
N ASP A 134 9.48 9.59 19.69
CA ASP A 134 9.19 11.01 19.57
C ASP A 134 7.74 11.20 19.10
N LEU A 135 6.81 11.12 20.07
CA LEU A 135 5.37 11.18 19.80
C LEU A 135 4.92 12.54 19.24
N ASP A 136 5.71 13.60 19.41
CA ASP A 136 5.39 14.94 18.87
C ASP A 136 5.43 14.94 17.35
N ARG A 137 6.22 14.05 16.76
CA ARG A 137 6.23 13.91 15.31
C ARG A 137 4.99 13.14 14.80
N PHE A 138 4.33 12.30 15.60
CA PHE A 138 3.19 11.47 15.16
C PHE A 138 1.93 12.31 14.93
N THR A 139 1.91 13.06 13.83
CA THR A 139 0.80 13.92 13.40
C THR A 139 0.04 13.32 12.22
N MET A 140 -1.24 13.68 12.09
CA MET A 140 -2.08 13.23 10.97
C MET A 140 -1.57 13.74 9.63
N GLU A 141 -0.99 14.94 9.58
CA GLU A 141 -0.36 15.47 8.38
C GLU A 141 0.79 14.58 7.90
N ARG A 142 1.70 14.21 8.81
CA ARG A 142 2.84 13.36 8.48
C ARG A 142 2.40 11.95 8.11
N TYR A 143 1.43 11.39 8.83
CA TYR A 143 0.83 10.10 8.49
C TYR A 143 0.27 10.09 7.07
N LYS A 144 -0.58 11.06 6.72
CA LYS A 144 -1.14 11.19 5.37
C LYS A 144 -0.06 11.30 4.31
N ALA A 145 1.03 12.03 4.57
CA ALA A 145 2.16 12.11 3.66
C ALA A 145 2.86 10.75 3.49
N ILE A 146 3.18 10.04 4.59
CA ILE A 146 3.78 8.70 4.54
C ILE A 146 2.92 7.78 3.70
N VAL A 147 1.64 7.66 4.02
CA VAL A 147 0.71 6.74 3.36
C VAL A 147 0.52 7.04 1.88
N LYS A 148 0.37 8.32 1.53
CA LYS A 148 0.22 8.77 0.14
C LYS A 148 1.40 8.27 -0.70
N TYR A 149 2.61 8.46 -0.21
CA TYR A 149 3.83 8.14 -0.96
C TYR A 149 4.21 6.65 -0.85
N LYS A 150 4.25 6.08 0.36
CA LYS A 150 4.65 4.69 0.63
C LYS A 150 3.67 3.68 0.06
N THR A 151 2.37 3.98 0.01
CA THR A 151 1.34 2.98 -0.30
C THR A 151 0.47 3.34 -1.49
N ALA A 152 -0.08 4.56 -1.52
CA ALA A 152 -1.20 4.87 -2.41
C ALA A 152 -0.81 4.86 -3.91
N PHE A 153 0.35 5.41 -4.26
CA PHE A 153 0.81 5.46 -5.65
C PHE A 153 0.98 4.07 -6.26
N TYR A 154 1.82 3.21 -5.69
CA TYR A 154 2.11 1.89 -6.28
C TYR A 154 0.94 0.90 -6.15
N SER A 155 0.10 1.06 -5.13
CA SER A 155 -0.99 0.12 -4.86
C SER A 155 -2.28 0.40 -5.64
N PHE A 156 -2.55 1.67 -5.93
CA PHE A 156 -3.82 2.09 -6.56
C PHE A 156 -3.59 2.88 -7.84
N TYR A 157 -2.75 3.92 -7.82
CA TYR A 157 -2.55 4.76 -9.00
C TYR A 157 -1.86 4.03 -10.15
N LEU A 158 -0.70 3.42 -9.89
CA LEU A 158 0.13 2.71 -10.88
C LEU A 158 -0.67 1.69 -11.72
N PRO A 159 -1.43 0.73 -11.15
CA PRO A 159 -2.15 -0.26 -11.97
C PRO A 159 -3.25 0.34 -12.85
N VAL A 160 -3.94 1.40 -12.39
CA VAL A 160 -4.98 2.05 -13.18
C VAL A 160 -4.36 2.94 -14.25
N ALA A 161 -3.35 3.75 -13.91
CA ALA A 161 -2.64 4.61 -14.85
C ALA A 161 -1.95 3.80 -15.96
N ALA A 162 -1.37 2.64 -15.63
CA ALA A 162 -0.82 1.74 -16.64
C ALA A 162 -1.91 1.28 -17.63
N ALA A 163 -3.10 0.91 -17.13
CA ALA A 163 -4.23 0.53 -17.97
C ALA A 163 -4.81 1.70 -18.79
N MET A 164 -4.77 2.92 -18.27
CA MET A 164 -5.16 4.14 -18.99
C MET A 164 -4.24 4.37 -20.20
N TYR A 165 -2.91 4.33 -20.00
CA TYR A 165 -1.97 4.45 -21.11
C TYR A 165 -2.13 3.33 -22.15
N MET A 166 -2.39 2.09 -21.72
CA MET A 166 -2.70 0.99 -22.64
C MET A 166 -3.97 1.23 -23.46
N ALA A 167 -4.97 1.89 -22.87
CA ALA A 167 -6.22 2.24 -23.53
C ALA A 167 -6.10 3.50 -24.43
N GLY A 168 -4.90 4.10 -24.54
CA GLY A 168 -4.67 5.33 -25.29
C GLY A 168 -5.18 6.59 -24.59
N ILE A 169 -5.38 6.53 -23.27
CA ILE A 169 -5.74 7.67 -22.43
C ILE A 169 -4.43 8.23 -21.85
N ASP A 170 -3.91 9.30 -22.43
CA ASP A 170 -2.64 9.94 -22.03
C ASP A 170 -2.82 11.38 -21.50
N SER A 171 -4.04 11.90 -21.53
CA SER A 171 -4.36 13.25 -21.07
C SER A 171 -4.09 13.44 -19.57
N GLU A 172 -3.43 14.55 -19.25
CA GLU A 172 -3.09 14.94 -17.88
C GLU A 172 -4.33 15.13 -17.01
N VAL A 173 -5.45 15.60 -17.59
CA VAL A 173 -6.70 15.86 -16.84
C VAL A 173 -7.29 14.55 -16.34
N GLU A 174 -7.45 13.55 -17.20
CA GLU A 174 -7.95 12.22 -16.86
C GLU A 174 -7.03 11.54 -15.84
N HIS A 175 -5.70 11.61 -16.04
CA HIS A 175 -4.74 11.05 -15.09
C HIS A 175 -4.77 11.76 -13.73
N SER A 176 -4.98 13.08 -13.69
CA SER A 176 -5.12 13.85 -12.46
C SER A 176 -6.41 13.49 -11.70
N ASN A 177 -7.51 13.39 -12.43
CA ASN A 177 -8.81 12.97 -11.88
C ASN A 177 -8.74 11.55 -11.28
N ALA A 178 -8.16 10.59 -12.02
CA ALA A 178 -7.95 9.23 -11.51
C ALA A 178 -7.05 9.24 -10.27
N LYS A 179 -5.96 10.01 -10.29
CA LYS A 179 -5.02 10.15 -9.17
C LYS A 179 -5.72 10.66 -7.91
N HIS A 180 -6.58 11.67 -8.02
CA HIS A 180 -7.30 12.22 -6.86
C HIS A 180 -8.15 11.15 -6.14
N ILE A 181 -8.86 10.31 -6.91
CA ILE A 181 -9.67 9.22 -6.35
C ILE A 181 -8.78 8.12 -5.77
N LEU A 182 -7.77 7.69 -6.53
CA LEU A 182 -6.96 6.52 -6.20
C LEU A 182 -6.02 6.76 -5.01
N LEU A 183 -5.58 8.01 -4.79
CA LEU A 183 -4.79 8.35 -3.62
C LEU A 183 -5.62 8.32 -2.33
N GLU A 184 -6.88 8.77 -2.36
CA GLU A 184 -7.79 8.63 -1.21
C GLU A 184 -8.08 7.13 -0.92
N MET A 185 -8.25 6.31 -1.96
CA MET A 185 -8.40 4.86 -1.77
C MET A 185 -7.17 4.24 -1.12
N GLY A 186 -5.98 4.68 -1.50
CA GLY A 186 -4.73 4.26 -0.88
C GLY A 186 -4.59 4.68 0.57
N GLU A 187 -5.03 5.89 0.92
CA GLU A 187 -5.09 6.35 2.31
C GLU A 187 -5.98 5.43 3.15
N PHE A 188 -7.21 5.20 2.67
CA PHE A 188 -8.14 4.31 3.33
C PHE A 188 -7.56 2.89 3.48
N PHE A 189 -6.98 2.34 2.41
CA PHE A 189 -6.41 0.99 2.44
C PHE A 189 -5.29 0.81 3.47
N GLN A 190 -4.42 1.81 3.64
CA GLN A 190 -3.34 1.76 4.62
C GLN A 190 -3.87 1.88 6.05
N ILE A 191 -4.88 2.72 6.30
CA ILE A 191 -5.53 2.81 7.61
C ILE A 191 -6.12 1.45 8.02
N GLN A 192 -6.70 0.72 7.06
CA GLN A 192 -7.13 -0.66 7.30
C GLN A 192 -5.94 -1.60 7.58
N ASP A 193 -4.77 -1.37 6.98
CA ASP A 193 -3.59 -2.20 7.24
C ASP A 193 -3.07 -1.99 8.66
N ASP A 194 -2.93 -0.74 9.08
CA ASP A 194 -2.52 -0.33 10.42
C ASP A 194 -3.49 -0.86 11.50
N TYR A 195 -4.80 -0.79 11.22
CA TYR A 195 -5.80 -1.38 12.12
C TYR A 195 -5.65 -2.91 12.22
N LEU A 196 -5.49 -3.58 11.08
CA LEU A 196 -5.30 -5.04 11.02
C LEU A 196 -3.94 -5.48 11.58
N ASP A 197 -2.94 -4.60 11.64
CA ASP A 197 -1.67 -4.88 12.29
C ASP A 197 -1.86 -5.08 13.80
N CYS A 198 -2.64 -4.20 14.44
CA CYS A 198 -2.90 -4.29 15.88
C CYS A 198 -4.01 -5.30 16.24
N TYR A 199 -5.10 -5.32 15.48
CA TYR A 199 -6.35 -6.02 15.81
C TYR A 199 -6.69 -7.19 14.87
N GLY A 200 -5.93 -7.41 13.81
CA GLY A 200 -6.16 -8.50 12.87
C GLY A 200 -5.70 -9.85 13.41
N ASP A 201 -6.41 -10.92 13.02
CA ASP A 201 -6.00 -12.29 13.32
C ASP A 201 -4.78 -12.68 12.44
N PRO A 202 -3.60 -13.00 13.03
CA PRO A 202 -2.41 -13.40 12.29
C PRO A 202 -2.62 -14.59 11.35
N ALA A 203 -3.56 -15.50 11.66
CA ALA A 203 -3.90 -16.62 10.79
C ALA A 203 -4.60 -16.17 9.48
N LEU A 204 -5.30 -15.03 9.52
CA LEU A 204 -5.99 -14.44 8.37
C LEU A 204 -5.09 -13.46 7.61
N THR A 205 -4.35 -12.61 8.32
CA THR A 205 -3.46 -11.60 7.72
C THR A 205 -2.17 -12.22 7.18
N GLY A 206 -1.74 -13.35 7.76
CA GLY A 206 -0.50 -14.05 7.42
C GLY A 206 0.76 -13.31 7.85
N LYS A 207 0.65 -12.35 8.78
CA LYS A 207 1.75 -11.68 9.49
C LYS A 207 1.39 -11.46 10.96
N ILE A 208 2.40 -11.41 11.81
CA ILE A 208 2.28 -10.89 13.17
C ILE A 208 2.47 -9.37 13.07
N GLY A 209 1.57 -8.59 13.68
CA GLY A 209 1.71 -7.14 13.70
C GLY A 209 2.85 -6.68 14.61
N THR A 210 3.56 -5.66 14.15
CA THR A 210 4.76 -5.13 14.79
C THR A 210 4.77 -3.61 14.91
N ASP A 211 3.73 -2.90 14.45
CA ASP A 211 3.72 -1.44 14.39
C ASP A 211 4.04 -0.76 15.74
N ILE A 212 3.52 -1.32 16.85
CA ILE A 212 3.76 -0.80 18.20
C ILE A 212 5.23 -0.96 18.59
N GLN A 213 5.80 -2.16 18.38
CA GLN A 213 7.18 -2.48 18.72
C GLN A 213 8.17 -1.71 17.86
N ASP A 214 7.83 -1.52 16.58
CA ASP A 214 8.67 -0.86 15.57
C ASP A 214 8.53 0.67 15.62
N ASN A 215 7.84 1.21 16.63
CA ASN A 215 7.67 2.64 16.85
C ASN A 215 6.98 3.34 15.65
N LYS A 216 6.14 2.62 14.90
CA LYS A 216 5.56 3.14 13.65
C LYS A 216 4.59 4.28 13.90
N CYS A 217 4.58 5.24 12.98
CA CYS A 217 3.58 6.32 12.97
C CYS A 217 2.28 5.81 12.35
N SER A 218 1.64 4.80 12.96
CA SER A 218 0.40 4.22 12.44
C SER A 218 -0.81 5.13 12.67
N TRP A 219 -1.89 4.88 11.94
CA TRP A 219 -3.16 5.58 12.12
C TRP A 219 -3.67 5.50 13.57
N LEU A 220 -3.47 4.34 14.22
CA LEU A 220 -3.92 4.11 15.59
C LEU A 220 -3.25 5.07 16.56
N VAL A 221 -1.91 5.18 16.53
CA VAL A 221 -1.19 6.06 17.46
C VAL A 221 -1.50 7.52 17.20
N VAL A 222 -1.55 7.93 15.93
CA VAL A 222 -1.82 9.32 15.55
C VAL A 222 -3.23 9.75 15.96
N THR A 223 -4.21 8.88 15.79
CA THR A 223 -5.60 9.15 16.19
C THR A 223 -5.74 9.16 17.70
N ALA A 224 -5.12 8.21 18.41
CA ALA A 224 -5.11 8.16 19.87
C ALA A 224 -4.49 9.44 20.47
N LEU A 225 -3.37 9.92 19.91
CA LEU A 225 -2.69 11.14 20.37
C LEU A 225 -3.58 12.39 20.30
N GLY A 226 -4.53 12.43 19.37
CA GLY A 226 -5.47 13.55 19.22
C GLY A 226 -6.58 13.59 20.27
N ILE A 227 -6.79 12.52 21.05
CA ILE A 227 -7.91 12.40 22.00
C ILE A 227 -7.49 12.00 23.42
N MET A 228 -6.24 11.60 23.63
CA MET A 228 -5.75 11.14 24.94
C MET A 228 -5.53 12.29 25.92
N THR A 229 -5.70 11.99 27.20
CA THR A 229 -5.29 12.87 28.30
C THR A 229 -3.76 12.89 28.46
N SER A 230 -3.24 13.87 29.20
CA SER A 230 -1.79 13.96 29.49
C SER A 230 -1.25 12.71 30.21
N GLY A 231 -2.04 12.09 31.09
CA GLY A 231 -1.65 10.86 31.78
C GLY A 231 -1.55 9.66 30.84
N GLN A 232 -2.54 9.50 29.96
CA GLN A 232 -2.52 8.47 28.91
C GLN A 232 -1.38 8.68 27.91
N ARG A 233 -1.06 9.94 27.57
CA ARG A 233 0.12 10.25 26.72
C ARG A 233 1.42 9.83 27.38
N ALA A 234 1.59 10.10 28.68
CA ALA A 234 2.78 9.69 29.41
C ALA A 234 2.92 8.16 29.47
N GLU A 235 1.81 7.44 29.64
CA GLU A 235 1.78 5.98 29.57
C GLU A 235 2.17 5.45 28.19
N LEU A 236 1.59 6.01 27.12
CA LEU A 236 1.94 5.66 25.75
C LEU A 236 3.43 5.89 25.50
N GLN A 237 3.98 7.04 25.91
CA GLN A 237 5.40 7.39 25.74
C GLN A 237 6.34 6.38 26.42
N ALA A 238 5.92 5.77 27.53
CA ALA A 238 6.71 4.79 28.25
C ALA A 238 6.69 3.39 27.58
N CYS A 239 5.61 3.05 26.88
CA CYS A 239 5.38 1.69 26.36
C CYS A 239 5.55 1.57 24.84
N TYR A 240 5.34 2.64 24.07
CA TYR A 240 5.43 2.59 22.61
C TYR A 240 6.87 2.36 22.14
N GLY A 241 7.08 1.65 21.03
CA GLY A 241 8.41 1.32 20.52
C GLY A 241 9.21 0.35 21.39
N GLN A 242 8.57 -0.31 22.36
CA GLN A 242 9.18 -1.36 23.16
C GLN A 242 8.77 -2.74 22.61
N SER A 243 9.72 -3.67 22.60
CA SER A 243 9.50 -5.01 22.04
C SER A 243 8.96 -6.03 23.06
N ASP A 244 8.90 -5.68 24.35
CA ASP A 244 8.40 -6.58 25.39
C ASP A 244 6.87 -6.69 25.35
N ALA A 245 6.35 -7.87 25.70
CA ALA A 245 4.93 -8.16 25.59
C ALA A 245 4.06 -7.33 26.54
N GLU A 246 4.59 -6.93 27.70
CA GLU A 246 3.85 -6.14 28.68
C GLU A 246 3.59 -4.72 28.15
N SER A 247 4.61 -4.07 27.61
CA SER A 247 4.48 -2.76 26.98
C SER A 247 3.51 -2.77 25.81
N VAL A 248 3.59 -3.78 24.92
CA VAL A 248 2.66 -3.93 23.79
C VAL A 248 1.22 -4.09 24.28
N GLU A 249 0.98 -4.92 25.28
CA GLU A 249 -0.36 -5.16 25.81
C GLU A 249 -0.95 -3.92 26.51
N ARG A 250 -0.10 -3.13 27.18
CA ARG A 250 -0.52 -1.84 27.76
C ARG A 250 -0.93 -0.84 26.69
N VAL A 251 -0.21 -0.76 25.58
CA VAL A 251 -0.60 0.09 24.44
C VAL A 251 -1.94 -0.37 23.85
N LYS A 252 -2.14 -1.68 23.68
CA LYS A 252 -3.42 -2.23 23.20
C LYS A 252 -4.57 -1.93 24.15
N THR A 253 -4.36 -2.14 25.45
CA THR A 253 -5.34 -1.79 26.50
C THR A 253 -5.68 -0.30 26.43
N LEU A 254 -4.67 0.56 26.26
CA LEU A 254 -4.90 2.00 26.10
C LEU A 254 -5.75 2.30 24.86
N TYR A 255 -5.47 1.68 23.71
CA TYR A 255 -6.30 1.82 22.51
C TYR A 255 -7.75 1.35 22.75
N ASP A 256 -7.95 0.28 23.52
CA ASP A 256 -9.29 -0.19 23.86
C ASP A 256 -10.04 0.81 24.76
N THR A 257 -9.37 1.42 25.75
CA THR A 257 -9.98 2.49 26.58
C THR A 257 -10.33 3.75 25.80
N LEU A 258 -9.66 3.98 24.68
CA LEU A 258 -9.92 5.10 23.76
C LEU A 258 -10.96 4.75 22.67
N GLU A 259 -11.51 3.53 22.73
CA GLU A 259 -12.49 2.98 21.79
C GLU A 259 -11.98 2.98 20.34
N MET A 260 -10.67 2.73 20.14
CA MET A 260 -10.05 2.76 18.82
C MET A 260 -10.74 1.85 17.78
N PRO A 261 -11.23 0.63 18.12
CA PRO A 261 -12.03 -0.17 17.19
C PRO A 261 -13.33 0.51 16.72
N LEU A 262 -14.06 1.17 17.63
CA LEU A 262 -15.28 1.90 17.27
C LEU A 262 -14.96 3.05 16.30
N ARG A 263 -13.88 3.80 16.58
CA ARG A 263 -13.43 4.92 15.74
C ARG A 263 -12.99 4.45 14.36
N TYR A 264 -12.29 3.33 14.28
CA TYR A 264 -11.92 2.73 13.00
C TYR A 264 -13.17 2.38 12.18
N HIS A 265 -14.17 1.73 12.78
CA HIS A 265 -15.39 1.37 12.05
C HIS A 265 -16.19 2.59 11.59
N GLN A 266 -16.26 3.65 12.41
CA GLN A 266 -16.85 4.93 11.99
C GLN A 266 -16.08 5.53 10.81
N TYR A 267 -14.75 5.60 10.91
CA TYR A 267 -13.88 6.11 9.84
C TYR A 267 -14.02 5.28 8.55
N GLU A 268 -14.14 3.96 8.65
CA GLU A 268 -14.32 3.06 7.50
C GLU A 268 -15.63 3.35 6.75
N GLU A 269 -16.75 3.52 7.46
CA GLU A 269 -18.03 3.88 6.85
C GLU A 269 -17.99 5.27 6.20
N GLU A 270 -17.44 6.27 6.90
CA GLU A 270 -17.31 7.63 6.36
C GLU A 270 -16.39 7.68 5.15
N SER A 271 -15.26 6.95 5.18
CA SER A 271 -14.31 6.89 4.06
C SER A 271 -14.93 6.27 2.82
N TYR A 272 -15.75 5.22 2.99
CA TYR A 272 -16.46 4.63 1.87
C TYR A 272 -17.45 5.62 1.23
N LEU A 273 -18.20 6.37 2.03
CA LEU A 273 -19.10 7.42 1.53
C LEU A 273 -18.33 8.57 0.85
N ARG A 274 -17.19 9.01 1.42
CA ARG A 274 -16.32 10.02 0.80
C ARG A 274 -15.81 9.54 -0.56
N LEU A 275 -15.36 8.29 -0.66
CA LEU A 275 -14.92 7.68 -1.91
C LEU A 275 -16.02 7.64 -2.96
N GLN A 276 -17.25 7.26 -2.60
CA GLN A 276 -18.38 7.29 -3.53
C GLN A 276 -18.66 8.70 -4.08
N ASN A 277 -18.60 9.72 -3.21
CA ASN A 277 -18.76 11.12 -3.63
C ASN A 277 -17.60 11.60 -4.53
N LEU A 278 -16.36 11.23 -4.22
CA LEU A 278 -15.20 11.56 -5.05
C LEU A 278 -15.30 10.94 -6.44
N ILE A 279 -15.71 9.67 -6.52
CA ILE A 279 -15.93 8.98 -7.80
C ILE A 279 -16.97 9.74 -8.62
N GLN A 280 -18.12 10.09 -8.01
CA GLN A 280 -19.19 10.82 -8.70
C GLN A 280 -18.75 12.19 -9.23
N ARG A 281 -17.83 12.87 -8.53
CA ARG A 281 -17.35 14.21 -8.89
C ARG A 281 -16.22 14.18 -9.91
N HIS A 282 -15.27 13.25 -9.76
CA HIS A 282 -13.98 13.28 -10.46
C HIS A 282 -13.85 12.22 -11.54
N ALA A 283 -14.66 11.17 -11.60
CA ALA A 283 -14.60 10.19 -12.69
C ALA A 283 -15.20 10.72 -14.00
N GLN A 284 -15.18 12.04 -14.23
CA GLN A 284 -15.58 12.63 -15.51
C GLN A 284 -14.66 12.08 -16.60
N ASN A 285 -15.26 11.61 -17.70
CA ASN A 285 -14.58 10.97 -18.82
C ASN A 285 -13.87 9.63 -18.50
N LEU A 286 -14.07 9.07 -17.31
CA LEU A 286 -13.58 7.74 -16.94
C LEU A 286 -14.74 6.85 -16.47
N PRO A 287 -14.78 5.55 -16.85
CA PRO A 287 -15.79 4.63 -16.38
C PRO A 287 -15.78 4.53 -14.84
N HIS A 288 -16.88 4.92 -14.20
CA HIS A 288 -16.99 4.88 -12.73
C HIS A 288 -16.79 3.47 -12.17
N ALA A 289 -17.12 2.45 -12.97
CA ALA A 289 -16.96 1.04 -12.65
C ALA A 289 -15.52 0.67 -12.27
N VAL A 290 -14.50 1.30 -12.88
CA VAL A 290 -13.09 1.12 -12.50
C VAL A 290 -12.93 1.36 -11.00
N PHE A 291 -13.32 2.54 -10.53
CA PHE A 291 -13.14 2.95 -9.15
C PHE A 291 -14.08 2.22 -8.18
N LEU A 292 -15.34 2.00 -8.56
CA LEU A 292 -16.31 1.28 -7.73
C LEU A 292 -15.88 -0.17 -7.47
N ASN A 293 -15.29 -0.84 -8.45
CA ASN A 293 -14.78 -2.20 -8.30
C ASN A 293 -13.62 -2.27 -7.30
N PHE A 294 -12.76 -1.25 -7.25
CA PHE A 294 -11.71 -1.14 -6.22
C PHE A 294 -12.32 -0.88 -4.84
N ALA A 295 -13.19 0.12 -4.72
CA ALA A 295 -13.83 0.48 -3.45
C ALA A 295 -14.52 -0.72 -2.79
N LYS A 296 -15.27 -1.50 -3.57
CA LYS A 296 -15.94 -2.73 -3.11
C LYS A 296 -14.98 -3.82 -2.62
N LYS A 297 -13.77 -3.91 -3.20
CA LYS A 297 -12.78 -4.92 -2.81
C LYS A 297 -12.09 -4.59 -1.48
N ILE A 298 -11.97 -3.31 -1.15
CA ILE A 298 -11.27 -2.86 0.05
C ILE A 298 -12.21 -2.61 1.22
N TYR A 299 -13.44 -2.16 0.99
CA TYR A 299 -14.42 -1.92 2.04
C TYR A 299 -14.71 -3.19 2.85
N LYS A 300 -14.62 -3.11 4.18
CA LYS A 300 -14.83 -4.23 5.12
C LYS A 300 -13.90 -5.42 4.87
N ARG A 301 -12.69 -5.18 4.36
CA ARG A 301 -11.70 -6.24 4.18
C ARG A 301 -11.26 -6.79 5.54
N LYS A 302 -11.12 -8.11 5.62
CA LYS A 302 -10.64 -8.82 6.83
C LYS A 302 -9.18 -9.25 6.75
N LYS A 303 -8.53 -9.01 5.61
CA LYS A 303 -7.15 -9.38 5.28
C LYS A 303 -6.68 -8.64 4.04
#